data_AF-A0A1Y1ZWC0-F1
#
_entry.id   AF-A0A1Y1ZWC0-F1
#
_cell.length_a   1.000
_cell.length_b   1.000
_cell.length_c   1.000
_cell.angle_alpha   90.00
_cell.angle_beta   90.00
_cell.angle_gamma   90.00
#
_symmetry.space_group_name_H-M   'P 1'
#
loop_
_entity.id
_entity.type
_entity.pdbx_description
1 polymer ?
#
loop_
_entity_poly.entity_id
_entity_poly.type
_entity_poly.pdbx_seq_one_letter_code
_entity_poly.pdbx_strand_id
1 'polypeptide(L)'
;MQLFAILSAATAMLGTALAIPAGKPTGGPASASVTIYSGPYTCTDPDAAPPAGSAGTAKTVTVTENACAIVNIPFGGAITSTLTASPKTGTAGCYIQIYTQSGCGVTLQNQYHGFPFNGLIAGSSQVGCANPPVQAYGAVSIVCA
;
A
#
# COMPACT_ATOMS: atom_id res chain seq x y z
N MET A 1 22.40 -39.15 -24.23
CA MET A 1 22.28 -37.68 -24.38
C MET A 1 21.09 -37.24 -23.56
N GLN A 2 21.34 -36.73 -22.36
CA GLN A 2 20.31 -36.20 -21.44
C GLN A 2 20.12 -34.72 -21.76
N LEU A 3 18.92 -34.33 -22.17
CA LEU A 3 18.53 -32.94 -22.35
C LEU A 3 18.04 -32.42 -20.99
N PHE A 4 18.79 -31.50 -20.39
CA PHE A 4 18.44 -30.83 -19.14
C PHE A 4 17.29 -29.86 -19.35
N ALA A 5 16.18 -30.07 -18.65
CA ALA A 5 15.14 -29.08 -18.45
C ALA A 5 15.63 -28.04 -17.44
N ILE A 6 15.81 -26.79 -17.87
CA ILE A 6 16.04 -25.66 -16.95
C ILE A 6 14.66 -25.08 -16.61
N LEU A 7 14.12 -25.53 -15.48
CA LEU A 7 12.98 -24.90 -14.83
C LEU A 7 13.51 -23.63 -14.13
N SER A 8 13.33 -22.46 -14.73
CA SER A 8 13.54 -21.19 -14.04
C SER A 8 12.46 -21.03 -12.97
N ALA A 9 12.82 -21.34 -11.73
CA ALA A 9 12.02 -21.02 -10.56
C ALA A 9 12.01 -19.49 -10.37
N ALA A 10 10.97 -18.84 -10.86
CA ALA A 10 10.65 -17.48 -10.46
C ALA A 10 10.22 -17.52 -8.99
N THR A 11 11.14 -17.15 -8.09
CA THR A 11 10.84 -16.93 -6.68
C THR A 11 9.95 -15.70 -6.56
N ALA A 12 8.65 -15.89 -6.70
CA ALA A 12 7.68 -14.89 -6.30
C ALA A 12 7.80 -14.72 -4.78
N MET A 13 8.48 -13.68 -4.34
CA MET A 13 8.40 -13.21 -2.95
C MET A 13 6.99 -12.66 -2.73
N LEU A 14 6.05 -13.56 -2.45
CA LEU A 14 4.76 -13.28 -1.87
C LEU A 14 5.03 -12.63 -0.51
N GLY A 15 4.72 -11.35 -0.37
CA GLY A 15 4.75 -10.69 0.94
C GLY A 15 3.88 -11.51 1.90
N THR A 16 4.44 -11.93 3.03
CA THR A 16 3.69 -12.66 4.06
C THR A 16 2.65 -11.72 4.65
N ALA A 17 1.38 -11.95 4.29
CA ALA A 17 0.26 -11.27 4.92
C ALA A 17 0.15 -11.74 6.37
N LEU A 18 0.61 -10.92 7.31
CA LEU A 18 0.38 -11.16 8.73
C LEU A 18 -1.05 -10.74 9.08
N ALA A 19 -1.75 -11.58 9.85
CA ALA A 19 -3.08 -11.28 10.36
C ALA A 19 -3.03 -10.07 11.30
N ILE A 20 -3.94 -9.12 11.12
CA ILE A 20 -4.05 -7.91 11.95
C ILE A 20 -4.84 -8.26 13.23
N PRO A 21 -4.43 -7.77 14.43
CA PRO A 21 -5.22 -7.93 15.65
C PRO A 21 -6.67 -7.45 15.49
N ALA A 22 -7.61 -8.18 16.09
CA ALA A 22 -9.05 -7.88 16.01
C ALA A 22 -9.37 -6.48 16.55
N GLY A 23 -10.07 -5.67 15.75
CA GLY A 23 -10.48 -4.32 16.15
C GLY A 23 -10.70 -3.29 15.03
N LYS A 24 -10.39 -3.61 13.77
CA LYS A 24 -10.70 -2.71 12.65
C LYS A 24 -12.18 -2.86 12.25
N PRO A 25 -12.94 -1.76 12.04
CA PRO A 25 -14.20 -1.83 11.33
C PRO A 25 -13.95 -2.51 9.99
N THR A 26 -14.71 -3.55 9.67
CA THR A 26 -14.57 -4.25 8.39
C THR A 26 -15.60 -3.71 7.42
N GLY A 27 -15.16 -2.86 6.49
CA GLY A 27 -15.93 -2.38 5.35
C GLY A 27 -16.23 -3.47 4.31
N GLY A 28 -15.73 -4.71 4.46
CA GLY A 28 -15.97 -5.82 3.52
C GLY A 28 -15.02 -5.75 2.31
N PRO A 29 -14.58 -6.88 1.74
CA PRO A 29 -13.19 -7.07 1.32
C PRO A 29 -12.76 -6.10 0.21
N ALA A 30 -12.35 -4.92 0.61
CA ALA A 30 -11.70 -3.97 -0.26
C ALA A 30 -10.27 -4.45 -0.51
N SER A 31 -9.75 -4.10 -1.68
CA SER A 31 -8.35 -4.29 -2.00
C SER A 31 -7.83 -3.07 -2.75
N ALA A 32 -6.53 -2.85 -2.66
CA ALA A 32 -5.86 -1.79 -3.38
C ALA A 32 -4.49 -2.21 -3.89
N SER A 33 -4.11 -1.63 -5.02
CA SER A 33 -2.76 -1.66 -5.56
C SER A 33 -2.04 -0.40 -5.11
N VAL A 34 -1.05 -0.54 -4.24
CA VAL A 34 -0.22 0.56 -3.71
C VAL A 34 1.10 0.58 -4.46
N THR A 35 1.44 1.70 -5.08
CA THR A 35 2.75 1.92 -5.71
C THR A 35 3.60 2.79 -4.80
N ILE A 36 4.79 2.29 -4.47
CA ILE A 36 5.77 2.94 -3.61
C ILE A 36 6.91 3.46 -4.48
N TYR A 37 7.22 4.73 -4.34
CA TYR A 37 8.28 5.41 -5.05
C TYR A 37 9.43 5.69 -4.09
N SER A 38 10.63 5.24 -4.43
CA SER A 38 11.79 5.33 -3.55
C SER A 38 12.31 6.75 -3.33
N GLY A 39 11.88 7.72 -4.15
CA GLY A 39 12.27 9.11 -4.02
C GLY A 39 13.76 9.38 -4.32
N PRO A 40 14.22 10.60 -4.02
CA PRO A 40 13.48 11.68 -3.37
C PRO A 40 12.43 12.31 -4.29
N TYR A 41 11.18 12.44 -3.82
CA TYR A 41 10.11 13.11 -4.56
C TYR A 41 9.11 13.77 -3.63
N THR A 42 8.75 15.01 -3.93
CA THR A 42 7.68 15.74 -3.24
C THR A 42 6.44 15.78 -4.14
N CYS A 43 5.31 15.30 -3.63
CA CYS A 43 4.00 15.39 -4.27
C CYS A 43 3.62 16.86 -4.43
N THR A 44 3.58 17.33 -5.68
CA THR A 44 3.15 18.68 -6.04
C THR A 44 1.63 18.79 -6.15
N ASP A 45 0.97 17.66 -6.40
CA ASP A 45 -0.48 17.52 -6.56
C ASP A 45 -0.92 16.27 -5.78
N PRO A 46 -1.82 16.40 -4.78
CA PRO A 46 -2.28 15.26 -3.99
C PRO A 46 -3.18 14.30 -4.76
N ASP A 47 -3.75 14.71 -5.90
CA ASP A 47 -4.67 13.92 -6.73
C ASP A 47 -3.99 13.29 -7.95
N ALA A 48 -2.76 13.69 -8.27
CA ALA A 48 -2.00 13.17 -9.42
C ALA A 48 -0.81 12.31 -8.99
N ALA A 49 -0.59 11.20 -9.69
CA ALA A 49 0.61 10.40 -9.51
C ALA A 49 1.88 11.18 -9.89
N PRO A 50 3.05 10.82 -9.33
CA PRO A 50 4.32 11.40 -9.78
C PRO A 50 4.51 11.22 -11.30
N PRO A 51 5.03 12.25 -12.01
CA PRO A 51 5.41 12.11 -13.41
C PRO A 51 6.36 10.93 -13.65
N ALA A 52 6.30 10.32 -14.84
CA ALA A 52 7.17 9.21 -15.18
C ALA A 52 8.65 9.57 -15.00
N GLY A 53 9.37 8.79 -14.18
CA GLY A 53 10.80 8.93 -13.93
C GLY A 53 11.20 9.98 -12.89
N SER A 54 10.30 10.84 -12.40
CA SER A 54 10.64 11.88 -11.43
C SER A 54 10.74 11.36 -9.99
N ALA A 55 10.11 10.23 -9.67
CA ALA A 55 10.04 9.69 -8.31
C ALA A 55 10.93 8.47 -8.04
N GLY A 56 11.85 8.16 -8.95
CA GLY A 56 12.79 7.04 -8.82
C GLY A 56 12.13 5.69 -9.12
N THR A 57 12.57 4.64 -8.41
CA THR A 57 12.08 3.27 -8.61
C THR A 57 10.70 3.09 -8.00
N ALA A 58 9.76 2.57 -8.81
CA ALA A 58 8.42 2.22 -8.38
C ALA A 58 8.32 0.72 -8.05
N LYS A 59 7.74 0.39 -6.91
CA LYS A 59 7.35 -0.99 -6.54
C LYS A 59 5.88 -1.03 -6.19
N THR A 60 5.14 -1.95 -6.81
CA THR A 60 3.72 -2.14 -6.55
C THR A 60 3.48 -3.32 -5.62
N VAL A 61 2.58 -3.14 -4.64
CA VAL A 61 2.10 -4.19 -3.74
C VAL A 61 0.58 -4.16 -3.69
N THR A 62 -0.04 -5.33 -3.61
CA THR A 62 -1.49 -5.44 -3.39
C THR A 62 -1.77 -5.63 -1.91
N VAL A 63 -2.70 -4.87 -1.37
CA VAL A 63 -3.22 -5.01 0.00
C VAL A 63 -4.71 -5.33 -0.05
N THR A 64 -5.15 -6.22 0.83
CA THR A 64 -6.58 -6.51 1.06
C THR A 64 -6.96 -6.10 2.48
N GLU A 65 -8.25 -5.87 2.72
CA GLU A 65 -8.72 -5.77 4.11
C GLU A 65 -8.29 -7.02 4.89
N ASN A 66 -7.88 -6.82 6.14
CA ASN A 66 -7.27 -7.82 7.04
C ASN A 66 -5.86 -8.32 6.70
N ALA A 67 -5.22 -7.80 5.65
CA ALA A 67 -3.83 -8.11 5.34
C ALA A 67 -2.88 -6.96 5.68
N CYS A 68 -1.71 -7.32 6.19
CA CYS A 68 -0.58 -6.41 6.36
C CYS A 68 0.51 -6.77 5.36
N ALA A 69 0.92 -5.80 4.53
CA ALA A 69 2.05 -5.97 3.62
C ALA A 69 3.30 -5.32 4.23
N ILE A 70 4.37 -6.11 4.40
CA ILE A 70 5.67 -5.60 4.81
C ILE A 70 6.38 -5.02 3.59
N VAL A 71 6.77 -3.75 3.70
CA VAL A 71 7.35 -2.96 2.61
C VAL A 71 8.51 -2.12 3.11
N ASN A 72 9.22 -1.47 2.19
CA ASN A 72 10.19 -0.44 2.53
C ASN A 72 9.79 0.83 1.79
N ILE A 73 9.23 1.79 2.51
CA ILE A 73 8.94 3.13 2.00
C ILE A 73 10.02 4.04 2.58
N PRO A 74 11.03 4.44 1.78
CA PRO A 74 12.12 5.26 2.28
C PRO A 74 11.64 6.66 2.66
N PHE A 75 12.39 7.30 3.55
CA PHE A 75 12.20 8.71 3.86
C PHE A 75 12.42 9.57 2.60
N GLY A 76 11.52 10.53 2.36
CA GLY A 76 11.50 11.31 1.12
C GLY A 76 10.91 10.58 -0.09
N GLY A 77 10.39 9.35 0.09
CA GLY A 77 9.61 8.65 -0.93
C GLY A 77 8.19 9.18 -1.07
N ALA A 78 7.42 8.56 -1.95
CA ALA A 78 6.00 8.82 -2.14
C ALA A 78 5.24 7.51 -2.32
N ILE A 79 3.92 7.55 -2.12
CA ILE A 79 3.03 6.46 -2.49
C ILE A 79 1.86 6.97 -3.33
N THR A 80 1.38 6.11 -4.21
CA THR A 80 0.07 6.23 -4.85
C THR A 80 -0.69 4.94 -4.63
N SER A 81 -2.01 4.96 -4.80
CA SER A 81 -2.80 3.75 -4.67
C SER A 81 -4.08 3.82 -5.47
N THR A 82 -4.54 2.67 -5.96
CA THR A 82 -5.86 2.55 -6.63
C THR A 82 -6.63 1.41 -6.01
N LEU A 83 -7.91 1.61 -5.71
CA LEU A 83 -8.79 0.52 -5.29
C LEU A 83 -8.89 -0.52 -6.41
N THR A 84 -8.63 -1.78 -6.09
CA THR A 84 -8.78 -2.93 -7.00
C THR A 84 -10.05 -3.72 -6.71
N ALA A 85 -10.61 -3.59 -5.51
CA ALA A 85 -11.96 -4.03 -5.18
C ALA A 85 -12.66 -2.98 -4.31
N SER A 86 -13.90 -2.66 -4.64
CA SER A 86 -14.71 -1.71 -3.88
C SER A 86 -15.05 -2.31 -2.52
N PRO A 87 -15.11 -1.50 -1.45
CA PRO A 87 -15.64 -1.95 -0.17
C PRO A 87 -17.13 -2.28 -0.30
N LYS A 88 -17.70 -2.92 0.74
CA LYS A 88 -19.14 -3.18 0.82
C LYS A 88 -19.93 -1.87 0.75
N THR A 89 -21.12 -1.95 0.15
CA THR A 89 -22.10 -0.88 0.17
C THR A 89 -22.35 -0.37 1.59
N GLY A 90 -22.35 0.96 1.74
CA GLY A 90 -22.53 1.64 3.03
C GLY A 90 -21.24 2.00 3.75
N THR A 91 -20.08 1.58 3.24
CA THR A 91 -18.77 2.07 3.71
C THR A 91 -18.67 3.58 3.48
N ALA A 92 -18.24 4.33 4.49
CA ALA A 92 -18.12 5.78 4.43
C ALA A 92 -16.79 6.24 3.80
N GLY A 93 -15.71 5.48 3.99
CA GLY A 93 -14.40 5.80 3.44
C GLY A 93 -13.44 4.63 3.44
N CYS A 94 -12.40 4.72 2.61
CA CYS A 94 -11.24 3.83 2.62
C CYS A 94 -9.96 4.66 2.72
N TYR A 95 -8.94 4.09 3.34
CA TYR A 95 -7.64 4.71 3.53
C TYR A 95 -6.52 3.69 3.29
N ILE A 96 -5.42 4.14 2.68
CA ILE A 96 -4.14 3.46 2.80
C ILE A 96 -3.46 3.92 4.08
N GLN A 97 -3.16 2.96 4.94
CA GLN A 97 -2.49 3.19 6.20
C GLN A 97 -1.07 2.63 6.13
N ILE A 98 -0.08 3.50 6.29
CA ILE A 98 1.34 3.11 6.40
C ILE A 98 1.79 3.10 7.85
N TYR A 99 2.73 2.24 8.20
CA TYR A 99 3.24 2.04 9.56
C TYR A 99 4.76 2.20 9.61
N THR A 100 5.24 2.86 10.66
CA THR A 100 6.66 3.21 10.84
C THR A 100 7.56 1.99 11.04
N GLN A 101 7.04 0.87 11.53
CA GLN A 101 7.77 -0.39 11.70
C GLN A 101 7.28 -1.48 10.74
N SER A 102 7.97 -2.62 10.75
CA SER A 102 7.54 -3.84 10.07
C SER A 102 6.34 -4.46 10.82
N GLY A 103 5.14 -4.07 10.41
CA GLY A 103 3.89 -4.63 10.92
C GLY A 103 2.79 -3.59 10.99
N CYS A 104 1.53 -4.05 11.01
CA CYS A 104 0.35 -3.19 10.98
C CYS A 104 -0.36 -3.08 12.34
N GLY A 105 0.32 -3.45 13.43
CA GLY A 105 -0.18 -3.31 14.78
C GLY A 105 0.10 -1.92 15.34
N VAL A 106 -0.94 -1.20 15.78
CA VAL A 106 -0.77 0.13 16.37
C VAL A 106 -0.20 -0.01 17.78
N THR A 107 0.98 0.57 18.00
CA THR A 107 1.62 0.65 19.31
C THR A 107 2.23 2.04 19.48
N LEU A 108 2.69 2.39 20.69
CA LEU A 108 3.38 3.67 20.93
C LEU A 108 4.60 3.87 20.02
N GLN A 109 5.25 2.78 19.62
CA GLN A 109 6.44 2.80 18.78
C GLN A 109 6.12 2.58 17.30
N ASN A 110 4.93 2.07 16.96
CA ASN A 110 4.50 1.81 15.59
C ASN A 110 3.36 2.77 15.21
N GLN A 111 3.75 4.01 14.96
CA GLN A 111 2.85 5.05 14.49
C GLN A 111 2.37 4.76 13.08
N TYR A 112 1.16 5.22 12.77
CA TYR A 112 0.56 5.06 11.47
C TYR A 112 0.14 6.39 10.87
N HIS A 113 0.08 6.45 9.54
CA HIS A 113 -0.41 7.59 8.79
C HIS A 113 -1.38 7.09 7.72
N GLY A 114 -2.55 7.71 7.64
CA GLY A 114 -3.63 7.33 6.74
C GLY A 114 -3.79 8.32 5.59
N PHE A 115 -3.98 7.81 4.39
CA PHE A 115 -4.24 8.60 3.19
C PHE A 115 -5.58 8.19 2.58
N PRO A 116 -6.56 9.10 2.49
CA PRO A 116 -7.90 8.77 2.01
C PRO A 116 -7.90 8.50 0.51
N PHE A 117 -8.74 7.56 0.09
CA PHE A 117 -9.12 7.43 -1.31
C PHE A 117 -10.12 8.53 -1.70
N ASN A 118 -9.97 9.05 -2.92
CA ASN A 118 -10.98 9.91 -3.54
C ASN A 118 -12.12 9.03 -4.11
N GLY A 119 -13.01 8.59 -3.22
CA GLY A 119 -14.15 7.72 -3.53
C GLY A 119 -13.93 6.24 -3.18
N LEU A 120 -14.90 5.39 -3.54
CA LEU A 120 -14.96 3.97 -3.15
C LEU A 120 -15.25 3.02 -4.32
N ILE A 121 -14.90 3.42 -5.55
CA ILE A 121 -15.14 2.63 -6.75
C ILE A 121 -13.82 2.00 -7.22
N ALA A 122 -13.76 0.67 -7.29
CA ALA A 122 -12.64 -0.05 -7.87
C ALA A 122 -12.29 0.46 -9.27
N GLY A 123 -10.99 0.61 -9.53
CA GLY A 123 -10.44 1.11 -10.80
C GLY A 123 -10.43 2.63 -10.93
N SER A 124 -11.29 3.35 -10.19
CA SER A 124 -11.45 4.80 -10.34
C SER A 124 -11.04 5.60 -9.12
N SER A 125 -11.13 5.02 -7.92
CA SER A 125 -10.79 5.71 -6.67
C SER A 125 -9.33 5.50 -6.30
N GLN A 126 -8.66 6.62 -6.00
CA GLN A 126 -7.21 6.66 -5.86
C GLN A 126 -6.75 7.47 -4.65
N VAL A 127 -5.57 7.12 -4.13
CA VAL A 127 -4.68 8.02 -3.40
C VAL A 127 -3.73 8.59 -4.46
N GLY A 128 -3.87 9.86 -4.81
CA GLY A 128 -3.20 10.48 -5.95
C GLY A 128 -1.68 10.54 -5.79
N CYS A 129 -1.17 11.28 -4.82
CA CYS A 129 0.23 11.20 -4.36
C CYS A 129 0.34 11.59 -2.89
N ALA A 130 0.99 10.73 -2.11
CA ALA A 130 1.18 10.93 -0.68
C ALA A 130 2.66 10.78 -0.29
N ASN A 131 3.22 11.80 0.34
CA ASN A 131 4.54 11.72 0.97
C ASN A 131 4.42 11.28 2.43
N PRO A 132 5.20 10.28 2.88
CA PRO A 132 5.34 9.99 4.30
C PRO A 132 5.98 11.18 5.04
N PRO A 133 5.39 11.65 6.16
CA PRO A 133 5.71 12.97 6.71
C PRO A 133 7.00 13.06 7.53
N VAL A 134 7.48 11.96 8.13
CA VAL A 134 8.48 12.07 9.22
C VAL A 134 9.68 11.12 9.13
N GLN A 135 9.53 9.93 8.53
CA GLN A 135 10.58 8.91 8.50
C GLN A 135 10.29 7.85 7.42
N ALA A 136 11.11 6.80 7.38
CA ALA A 136 10.81 5.59 6.61
C ALA A 136 9.69 4.76 7.26
N TYR A 137 8.96 4.00 6.44
CA TYR A 137 7.84 3.16 6.85
C TYR A 137 8.04 1.71 6.39
N GLY A 138 7.66 0.76 7.26
CA GLY A 138 7.95 -0.66 7.11
C GLY A 138 6.75 -1.53 6.76
N ALA A 139 5.53 -0.99 6.78
CA ALA A 139 4.34 -1.75 6.41
C ALA A 139 3.21 -0.86 5.87
N VAL A 140 2.28 -1.50 5.18
CA VAL A 140 1.08 -0.88 4.60
C VAL A 140 -0.13 -1.80 4.72
N SER A 141 -1.30 -1.22 4.95
CA SER A 141 -2.61 -1.91 4.94
C SER A 141 -3.68 -1.00 4.35
N ILE A 142 -4.77 -1.59 3.86
CA ILE A 142 -6.01 -0.86 3.58
C ILE A 142 -6.97 -0.97 4.77
N VAL A 143 -7.68 0.12 5.07
CA VAL A 143 -8.75 0.16 6.08
C VAL A 143 -9.95 0.87 5.48
N CYS A 144 -11.13 0.26 5.59
CA CYS A 144 -12.38 0.90 5.20
C CYS A 144 -13.41 0.82 6.33
N ALA A 145 -14.12 1.92 6.54
CA ALA A 145 -15.11 2.08 7.61
C ALA A 145 -16.30 2.92 7.11
#